data_AF-A0A4S1FNL2-F1
#
_entry.id   AF-A0A4S1FNL2-F1
#
_cell.length_a   1.000
_cell.length_b   1.000
_cell.length_c   1.000
_cell.angle_alpha   90.00
_cell.angle_beta   90.00
_cell.angle_gamma   90.00
#
_symmetry.space_group_name_H-M   'P 1'
#
loop_
_entity.id
_entity.type
_entity.pdbx_description
1 polymer ?
#
loop_
_entity_poly.entity_id
_entity_poly.type
_entity_poly.pdbx_seq_one_letter_code
_entity_poly.pdbx_strand_id
1 'polypeptide(L)'
;DETLGKFHFWVTFLGAYLIFFPMHYLGLMGIPRRYAELTDMTIMTESAHHLNSFISIMAFIVGFAQMVFLFNLIWSIRHGREAGGNPWRATTLE
;
A
#
# COMPACT_ATOMS: atom_id res chain seq x y z
N ASP A 1 -7.24 -0.45 17.68
CA ASP A 1 -8.64 -0.73 17.29
C ASP A 1 -8.65 -1.70 16.12
N GLU A 2 -9.50 -2.74 16.20
CA GLU A 2 -9.62 -3.79 15.19
C GLU A 2 -10.28 -3.29 13.89
N THR A 3 -11.22 -2.34 13.99
CA THR A 3 -11.91 -1.79 12.82
C THR A 3 -10.95 -0.98 11.94
N LEU A 4 -10.14 -0.11 12.55
CA LEU A 4 -9.08 0.63 11.89
C LEU A 4 -7.98 -0.30 11.34
N GLY A 5 -7.68 -1.40 12.04
CA GLY A 5 -6.76 -2.44 11.58
C GLY A 5 -7.23 -3.11 10.28
N LYS A 6 -8.50 -3.54 10.25
CA LYS A 6 -9.13 -4.14 9.05
C LYS A 6 -9.21 -3.15 7.89
N PHE A 7 -9.55 -1.89 8.16
CA PHE A 7 -9.54 -0.84 7.13
C PHE A 7 -8.15 -0.66 6.53
N HIS A 8 -7.11 -0.49 7.37
CA HIS A 8 -5.73 -0.37 6.91
C HIS A 8 -5.31 -1.58 6.08
N PHE A 9 -5.63 -2.80 6.55
CA PHE A 9 -5.34 -4.04 5.84
C PHE A 9 -5.95 -4.05 4.43
N TRP A 10 -7.27 -3.83 4.30
CA TRP A 10 -7.93 -3.94 3.01
C TRP A 10 -7.48 -2.87 2.00
N VAL A 11 -7.31 -1.63 2.47
CA VAL A 11 -6.83 -0.53 1.61
C VAL A 11 -5.42 -0.82 1.13
N THR A 12 -4.53 -1.27 2.02
CA THR A 12 -3.14 -1.57 1.66
C THR A 12 -3.04 -2.80 0.76
N PHE A 13 -3.82 -3.85 1.05
CA PHE A 13 -3.84 -5.07 0.26
C PHE A 13 -4.32 -4.80 -1.17
N LEU A 14 -5.50 -4.20 -1.34
CA LEU A 14 -6.03 -3.87 -2.66
C LEU A 14 -5.14 -2.85 -3.39
N GLY A 15 -4.67 -1.82 -2.68
CA GLY A 15 -3.77 -0.82 -3.23
C GLY A 15 -2.45 -1.42 -3.72
N ALA A 16 -1.86 -2.38 -3.00
CA ALA A 16 -0.65 -3.07 -3.44
C ALA A 16 -0.87 -3.78 -4.78
N TYR A 17 -1.99 -4.49 -4.96
CA TYR A 17 -2.31 -5.09 -6.26
C TYR A 17 -2.49 -4.03 -7.35
N LEU A 18 -3.23 -2.95 -7.08
CA LEU A 18 -3.47 -1.88 -8.05
C LEU A 18 -2.22 -1.07 -8.41
N ILE A 19 -1.17 -1.10 -7.58
CA ILE A 19 0.12 -0.44 -7.84
C ILE A 19 1.05 -1.39 -8.60
N PHE A 20 1.30 -2.58 -8.03
CA PHE A 20 2.33 -3.48 -8.53
C PHE A 20 1.89 -4.27 -9.74
N PHE A 21 0.61 -4.64 -9.86
CA PHE A 21 0.15 -5.39 -11.03
C PHE A 21 0.29 -4.58 -12.33
N PRO A 22 -0.16 -3.30 -12.40
CA PRO A 22 0.14 -2.44 -13.55
C PRO A 22 1.63 -2.24 -13.83
N MET A 23 2.48 -2.17 -12.81
CA MET A 23 3.93 -2.07 -13.04
C MET A 23 4.51 -3.30 -13.75
N HIS A 24 3.98 -4.50 -13.52
CA HIS A 24 4.39 -5.69 -14.29
C HIS A 24 4.02 -5.52 -15.77
N TYR A 25 2.83 -4.99 -16.06
CA TYR A 25 2.40 -4.70 -17.42
C TYR A 25 3.29 -3.65 -18.10
N LEU A 26 3.61 -2.55 -17.42
CA LEU A 26 4.55 -1.55 -17.94
C LEU A 26 5.94 -2.16 -18.23
N GLY A 27 6.41 -3.06 -17.36
CA GLY A 27 7.66 -3.80 -17.57
C GLY A 27 7.62 -4.72 -18.80
N LEU A 28 6.49 -5.39 -19.06
CA LEU A 28 6.29 -6.21 -20.27
C LEU A 28 6.28 -5.38 -21.55
N MET A 29 5.83 -4.13 -21.49
CA MET A 29 5.93 -3.18 -22.61
C MET A 29 7.36 -2.67 -22.84
N GLY A 30 8.33 -3.05 -22.01
CA GLY A 30 9.72 -2.64 -22.15
C GLY A 30 10.04 -1.28 -21.55
N ILE A 31 9.15 -0.72 -20.71
CA ILE A 31 9.42 0.55 -20.02
C ILE A 31 10.54 0.34 -19.00
N PRO A 32 11.66 1.06 -19.12
CA PRO A 32 12.82 0.81 -18.28
C PRO A 32 12.63 1.43 -16.89
N ARG A 33 13.21 0.79 -15.87
CA ARG A 33 13.21 1.27 -14.49
C ARG A 33 14.32 2.29 -14.23
N ARG A 34 14.16 3.10 -13.16
CA ARG A 34 15.16 4.10 -12.68
C ARG A 34 15.34 5.32 -13.58
N TYR A 35 14.29 5.72 -14.29
CA TYR A 35 14.25 6.98 -15.03
C TYR A 35 13.42 7.98 -14.24
N ALA A 36 13.91 9.22 -14.14
CA ALA A 36 13.20 10.31 -13.46
C ALA A 36 12.01 10.82 -14.29
N GLU A 37 12.16 10.81 -15.61
CA GLU A 37 11.15 11.26 -16.56
C GLU A 37 11.05 10.29 -17.73
N LEU A 38 9.84 10.13 -18.28
CA LEU A 38 9.55 9.24 -19.40
C LEU A 38 8.94 9.97 -20.61
N THR A 39 8.93 11.31 -20.59
CA THR A 39 8.11 12.19 -21.45
C THR A 39 8.43 12.10 -22.95
N ASP A 40 9.59 11.56 -23.34
CA ASP A 40 10.00 11.46 -24.77
C ASP A 40 10.44 10.04 -25.18
N MET A 41 10.04 9.02 -24.42
CA MET A 41 10.35 7.64 -24.81
C MET A 41 9.39 7.17 -25.91
N THR A 42 9.91 6.71 -27.04
CA THR A 42 9.11 6.12 -28.13
C THR A 42 8.25 4.92 -27.71
N ILE A 43 8.61 4.29 -26.59
CA ILE A 43 7.94 3.13 -25.99
C ILE A 43 6.76 3.56 -25.10
N MET A 44 6.70 4.84 -24.72
CA MET A 44 5.67 5.38 -23.83
C MET A 44 4.45 5.83 -24.65
N THR A 45 3.45 4.96 -24.74
CA THR A 45 2.15 5.28 -25.33
C THR A 45 1.30 6.13 -24.38
N GLU A 46 0.27 6.81 -24.90
CA GLU A 46 -0.69 7.52 -24.03
C GLU A 46 -1.33 6.60 -22.98
N SER A 47 -1.66 5.36 -23.36
CA SER A 47 -2.20 4.36 -22.42
C SER A 47 -1.22 4.04 -21.28
N ALA A 48 0.07 3.93 -21.57
CA ALA A 48 1.11 3.70 -20.58
C ALA A 48 1.29 4.91 -19.64
N HIS A 49 1.21 6.13 -20.19
CA HIS A 49 1.20 7.36 -19.41
C HIS A 49 0.01 7.41 -18.43
N HIS A 50 -1.21 7.16 -18.91
CA HIS A 50 -2.40 7.11 -18.05
C HIS A 50 -2.27 6.05 -16.96
N LEU A 51 -1.72 4.87 -17.29
CA LEU A 51 -1.49 3.81 -16.32
C LEU A 51 -0.44 4.22 -15.26
N ASN A 52 0.63 4.89 -15.66
CA ASN A 52 1.64 5.41 -14.73
C ASN A 52 1.07 6.48 -13.79
N SER A 53 0.23 7.39 -14.30
CA SER A 53 -0.51 8.35 -13.47
C SER A 53 -1.46 7.64 -12.50
N PHE A 54 -2.17 6.61 -12.94
CA PHE A 54 -3.04 5.80 -12.08
C PHE A 54 -2.26 5.13 -10.94
N ILE A 55 -1.11 4.51 -11.24
CA ILE A 55 -0.21 3.91 -10.23
C ILE A 55 0.18 4.96 -9.18
N SER A 56 0.50 6.18 -9.60
CA SER A 56 0.87 7.27 -8.70
C SER A 56 -0.26 7.66 -7.75
N ILE A 57 -1.49 7.77 -8.27
CA ILE A 57 -2.68 8.05 -7.45
C ILE A 57 -2.89 6.94 -6.41
N MET A 58 -2.82 5.67 -6.83
CA MET A 58 -2.95 4.54 -5.91
C MET A 58 -1.85 4.52 -4.84
N ALA A 59 -0.61 4.87 -5.22
CA ALA A 59 0.51 4.98 -4.30
C ALA A 59 0.28 6.06 -3.23
N PHE A 60 -0.30 7.21 -3.59
CA PHE A 60 -0.69 8.23 -2.60
C PHE A 60 -1.80 7.75 -1.67
N ILE A 61 -2.79 7.01 -2.18
CA ILE A 61 -3.87 6.42 -1.35
C ILE A 61 -3.29 5.43 -0.33
N VAL A 62 -2.40 4.52 -0.76
CA VAL A 62 -1.72 3.58 0.14
C VAL A 62 -0.82 4.31 1.13
N GLY A 63 -0.13 5.36 0.69
CA GLY A 63 0.65 6.24 1.56
C GLY A 63 -0.21 6.88 2.67
N PHE A 64 -1.42 7.32 2.34
CA PHE A 64 -2.38 7.82 3.32
C PHE A 64 -2.85 6.71 4.28
N ALA A 65 -3.04 5.48 3.80
CA ALA A 65 -3.38 4.35 4.66
C ALA A 65 -2.32 4.12 5.75
N GLN A 66 -1.04 4.34 5.45
CA GLN A 66 0.03 4.27 6.47
C GLN A 66 -0.17 5.29 7.60
N MET A 67 -0.73 6.47 7.32
CA MET A 67 -1.07 7.45 8.36
C MET A 67 -2.18 6.94 9.26
N VAL A 68 -3.17 6.22 8.71
CA VAL A 68 -4.23 5.57 9.49
C VAL A 68 -3.66 4.49 10.40
N PHE A 69 -2.66 3.73 9.93
CA PHE A 69 -1.93 2.78 10.77
C PHE A 69 -1.21 3.47 11.92
N LEU A 70 -0.45 4.54 11.66
CA LEU A 70 0.25 5.29 12.71
C LEU A 70 -0.73 5.88 13.73
N PHE A 71 -1.86 6.41 13.27
CA PHE A 71 -2.92 6.87 14.14
C PHE A 71 -3.46 5.74 15.02
N ASN A 72 -3.79 4.58 14.43
CA ASN A 72 -4.31 3.43 15.18
C ASN A 72 -3.28 2.92 16.20
N LEU A 73 -1.99 2.96 15.89
CA LEU A 73 -0.91 2.60 16.80
C LEU A 73 -0.87 3.54 18.01
N ILE A 74 -0.79 4.86 17.77
CA ILE A 74 -0.74 5.86 18.84
C ILE A 74 -2.01 5.82 19.70
N TRP A 75 -3.18 5.66 19.06
CA TRP A 75 -4.45 5.51 19.74
C TRP A 75 -4.48 4.26 20.62
N SER A 76 -4.03 3.12 20.09
CA SER A 76 -3.99 1.86 20.82
C SER A 76 -3.02 1.89 22.01
N ILE A 77 -1.92 2.64 21.92
CA ILE A 77 -1.00 2.82 23.05
C ILE A 77 -1.63 3.66 24.15
N ARG A 78 -2.36 4.72 23.80
CA ARG A 78 -2.92 5.68 24.79
C ARG A 78 -4.26 5.27 25.38
N HIS A 79 -5.11 4.63 24.60
CA HIS A 79 -6.51 4.32 24.95
C HIS A 79 -6.84 2.83 24.78
N GLY A 80 -5.86 2.00 24.43
CA GLY A 80 -6.06 0.55 24.31
C GLY A 80 -6.32 -0.10 25.67
N ARG A 81 -7.04 -1.22 25.64
CA ARG A 81 -7.21 -2.08 26.81
C ARG A 81 -5.93 -2.89 27.02
N GLU A 82 -5.62 -3.22 28.28
CA GLU A 82 -4.53 -4.14 28.59
C GLU A 82 -4.78 -5.49 27.90
N ALA A 83 -3.77 -5.99 27.19
CA ALA A 83 -3.87 -7.23 26.42
C ALA A 83 -3.82 -8.49 27.31
N GLY A 84 -3.37 -8.37 28.56
CA GLY A 84 -3.09 -9.52 29.43
C GLY A 84 -1.88 -10.34 28.94
N GLY A 85 -1.63 -11.49 29.58
CA GLY A 85 -0.48 -12.34 29.26
C GLY A 85 -0.65 -13.25 28.04
N ASN A 86 -1.89 -13.61 27.66
CA ASN A 86 -2.15 -14.43 26.47
C ASN A 86 -3.51 -14.05 25.83
N PRO A 87 -3.57 -12.90 25.13
CA PRO A 87 -4.83 -12.40 24.52
C PRO A 87 -5.42 -13.36 23.48
N TRP A 88 -4.57 -14.15 22.82
CA TRP A 88 -4.96 -15.00 21.68
C TRP A 88 -5.06 -16.48 22.01
N ARG A 89 -4.77 -16.86 23.26
CA ARG A 89 -4.69 -18.26 23.72
C ARG A 89 -3.73 -19.09 22.86
N ALA A 90 -2.56 -18.52 22.55
CA ALA A 90 -1.50 -19.23 21.84
C ALA A 90 -1.03 -20.46 22.61
N THR A 91 -0.60 -21.50 21.90
CA THR A 91 -0.10 -22.78 22.46
C THR A 91 1.42 -22.83 22.59
N THR A 92 2.07 -21.70 22.35
CA THR A 92 3.50 -21.49 22.23
C THR A 92 4.01 -20.64 23.41
N LEU A 93 5.27 -20.21 23.40
CA LEU A 93 5.91 -19.57 24.57
C LEU A 93 5.74 -18.04 24.61
N GLU A 94 5.33 -17.42 23.51
CA GLU A 94 5.04 -15.99 23.36
C GLU A 94 3.64 -15.58 23.84
#